data_AF-A0A453RXG4-F1
#
_entry.id   AF-A0A453RXG4-F1
#
_cell.length_a   1.000
_cell.length_b   1.000
_cell.length_c   1.000
_cell.angle_alpha   90.00
_cell.angle_beta   90.00
_cell.angle_gamma   90.00
#
_symmetry.space_group_name_H-M   'P 1'
#
loop_
_entity.id
_entity.type
_entity.pdbx_description
1 polymer ?
#
loop_
_entity_poly.entity_id
_entity_poly.type
_entity_poly.pdbx_seq_one_letter_code
_entity_poly.pdbx_strand_id
1 'polypeptide(L)'
;GNSLMRILKVAAFAISGYASSVARPCKPFNPLLGETYEADFPDRRIRFFAEKVSHHPMLIACHSEGKGWKFWGDSNVKSKFWGQSIQVDPVGVLTVEFDDGEIFKWSKVTTTINNLILGKLYCNHHGIMHIKGNRQYSCKLKFKEPS
;
A
#
# COMPACT_ATOMS: atom_id res chain seq x y z
N GLY A 1 18.91 13.12 11.09
CA GLY A 1 19.44 12.78 9.74
C GLY A 1 18.92 13.78 8.71
N ASN A 2 19.40 13.77 7.47
CA ASN A 2 18.91 14.67 6.41
C ASN A 2 17.42 14.35 6.07
N SER A 3 16.50 15.20 6.52
CA SER A 3 15.04 14.99 6.37
C SER A 3 14.58 15.02 4.91
N LEU A 4 15.25 15.78 4.02
CA LEU A 4 14.96 15.77 2.58
C LEU A 4 15.28 14.38 1.98
N MET A 5 16.47 13.84 2.26
CA MET A 5 16.82 12.50 1.77
C MET A 5 15.92 11.41 2.35
N ARG A 6 15.43 11.60 3.57
CA ARG A 6 14.49 10.67 4.20
C ARG A 6 13.17 10.63 3.44
N ILE A 7 12.54 11.77 3.16
CA ILE A 7 11.27 11.77 2.43
C ILE A 7 11.42 11.21 1.02
N LEU A 8 12.56 11.43 0.35
CA LEU A 8 12.82 10.82 -0.96
C LEU A 8 12.88 9.29 -0.88
N LYS A 9 13.49 8.73 0.17
CA LYS A 9 13.51 7.28 0.43
C LYS A 9 12.12 6.74 0.78
N VAL A 10 11.34 7.48 1.58
CA VAL A 10 9.95 7.14 1.89
C VAL A 10 9.08 7.14 0.63
N ALA A 11 9.26 8.11 -0.25
CA ALA A 11 8.58 8.17 -1.55
C ALA A 11 8.94 6.97 -2.44
N ALA A 12 10.22 6.63 -2.54
CA ALA A 12 10.66 5.44 -3.28
C ALA A 12 10.08 4.14 -2.68
N PHE A 13 10.04 4.02 -1.35
CA PHE A 13 9.41 2.89 -0.66
C PHE A 13 7.90 2.81 -0.91
N ALA A 14 7.19 3.93 -0.87
CA ALA A 14 5.75 3.97 -1.13
C ALA A 14 5.40 3.54 -2.56
N ILE A 15 6.24 3.87 -3.55
CA ILE A 15 6.07 3.48 -4.96
C ILE A 15 6.46 2.02 -5.18
N SER A 16 7.49 1.50 -4.51
CA SER A 16 8.00 0.14 -4.76
C SER A 16 6.95 -0.95 -4.50
N GLY A 17 5.97 -0.69 -3.63
CA GLY A 17 4.84 -1.60 -3.38
C GLY A 17 4.01 -1.95 -4.62
N TYR A 18 3.99 -1.10 -5.66
CA TYR A 18 3.28 -1.37 -6.92
C TYR A 18 4.10 -2.18 -7.92
N ALA A 19 5.44 -2.22 -7.81
CA ALA A 19 6.29 -2.92 -8.78
C ALA A 19 5.95 -4.43 -8.88
N SER A 20 5.40 -4.99 -7.80
CA SER A 20 5.09 -6.41 -7.68
C SER A 20 3.72 -6.81 -8.25
N SER A 21 2.90 -5.86 -8.73
CA SER A 21 1.55 -6.12 -9.26
C SER A 21 1.55 -6.54 -10.74
N VAL A 22 2.56 -6.12 -11.50
CA VAL A 22 2.60 -6.21 -12.98
C VAL A 22 2.40 -7.64 -13.50
N ALA A 23 2.97 -8.63 -12.80
CA ALA A 23 2.94 -10.02 -13.23
C ALA A 23 1.91 -10.89 -12.47
N ARG A 24 1.05 -10.29 -11.64
CA ARG A 24 0.14 -11.02 -10.75
C ARG A 24 -1.29 -10.49 -10.81
N PRO A 25 -1.99 -10.58 -11.97
CA PRO A 25 -3.39 -10.18 -12.10
C PRO A 25 -4.32 -11.24 -11.52
N CYS A 26 -4.08 -11.64 -10.27
CA CYS A 26 -4.81 -12.69 -9.58
C CYS A 26 -5.62 -12.06 -8.44
N LYS A 27 -6.86 -12.53 -8.25
CA LYS A 27 -7.60 -12.20 -7.03
C LYS A 27 -6.94 -12.94 -5.85
N PRO A 28 -6.42 -12.24 -4.82
CA PRO A 28 -5.94 -12.92 -3.63
C PRO A 28 -7.11 -13.56 -2.88
N PHE A 29 -6.80 -14.54 -2.02
CA PHE A 29 -7.79 -15.07 -1.09
C PHE A 29 -8.32 -13.95 -0.18
N ASN A 30 -9.62 -13.99 0.11
CA ASN A 30 -10.21 -13.17 1.15
C ASN A 30 -9.97 -13.89 2.48
N PRO A 31 -9.14 -13.38 3.40
CA PRO A 31 -8.83 -14.08 4.64
C PRO A 31 -10.09 -14.35 5.47
N LEU A 32 -10.08 -15.29 6.39
CA LEU A 32 -11.14 -15.45 7.38
C LEU A 32 -11.08 -14.31 8.42
N LEU A 33 -12.22 -13.98 9.05
CA LEU A 33 -12.21 -13.01 10.15
C LEU A 33 -11.33 -13.56 11.30
N GLY A 34 -10.39 -12.75 11.78
CA GLY A 34 -9.38 -13.16 12.76
C GLY A 34 -8.21 -13.97 12.17
N GLU A 35 -8.18 -14.22 10.85
CA GLU A 35 -7.01 -14.86 10.22
C GLU A 35 -5.79 -13.94 10.33
N THR A 36 -4.66 -14.51 10.74
CA THR A 36 -3.39 -13.83 10.94
C THR A 36 -2.33 -14.31 9.96
N TYR A 37 -1.41 -13.42 9.62
CA TYR A 37 -0.19 -13.75 8.87
C TYR A 37 1.01 -13.07 9.50
N GLU A 38 2.09 -13.81 9.71
CA GLU A 38 3.36 -13.29 10.19
C GLU A 38 4.50 -13.63 9.22
N ALA A 39 5.49 -12.75 9.15
CA ALA A 39 6.72 -13.00 8.41
C ALA A 39 7.90 -12.34 9.13
N ASP A 40 8.88 -13.16 9.49
CA ASP A 40 10.15 -12.71 10.07
C ASP A 40 11.27 -12.84 9.04
N PHE A 41 12.01 -11.75 8.84
CA PHE A 41 13.18 -11.67 7.97
C PHE A 41 14.39 -11.20 8.80
N PRO A 42 15.05 -12.09 9.56
CA PRO A 42 16.13 -11.72 10.48
C PRO A 42 17.34 -11.09 9.79
N ASP A 43 17.65 -11.56 8.57
CA ASP A 43 18.71 -11.03 7.70
C ASP A 43 18.50 -9.54 7.37
N ARG A 44 17.24 -9.15 7.20
CA ARG A 44 16.80 -7.77 6.93
C ARG A 44 16.42 -7.01 8.20
N ARG A 45 16.34 -7.72 9.35
CA ARG A 45 15.83 -7.22 10.62
C ARG A 45 14.43 -6.62 10.48
N ILE A 46 13.54 -7.35 9.79
CA ILE A 46 12.15 -6.94 9.56
C ILE A 46 11.24 -8.01 10.15
N ARG A 47 10.31 -7.58 11.01
CA ARG A 47 9.19 -8.41 11.48
C ARG A 47 7.90 -7.82 10.95
N PHE A 48 7.00 -8.65 10.43
CA PHE A 48 5.71 -8.24 9.90
C PHE A 48 4.61 -9.11 10.52
N PHE A 49 3.49 -8.46 10.86
CA PHE A 49 2.28 -9.11 11.33
C PHE A 49 1.06 -8.44 10.67
N ALA A 50 0.06 -9.23 10.32
CA ALA A 50 -1.23 -8.76 9.85
C ALA A 50 -2.38 -9.62 10.35
N GLU A 51 -3.55 -9.01 10.49
CA GLU A 51 -4.78 -9.68 10.89
C GLU A 51 -5.96 -9.11 10.10
N LYS A 52 -6.90 -9.96 9.69
CA LYS A 52 -8.20 -9.49 9.21
C LYS A 52 -9.12 -9.18 10.39
N VAL A 53 -9.19 -7.90 10.74
CA VAL A 53 -9.91 -7.37 11.91
C VAL A 53 -11.40 -7.09 11.66
N SER A 54 -11.86 -7.08 10.40
CA SER A 54 -13.28 -6.96 10.08
C SER A 54 -13.64 -7.63 8.75
N HIS A 55 -14.88 -8.13 8.65
CA HIS A 55 -15.41 -8.74 7.44
C HIS A 55 -16.33 -7.80 6.65
N HIS A 56 -17.13 -6.99 7.33
CA HIS A 56 -18.10 -6.06 6.74
C HIS A 56 -18.10 -4.71 7.47
N PRO A 57 -17.31 -3.72 7.00
CA PRO A 57 -16.46 -3.75 5.81
C PRO A 57 -15.21 -4.63 5.98
N MET A 58 -14.63 -5.11 4.88
CA MET A 58 -13.39 -5.89 4.92
C MET A 58 -12.23 -4.98 5.36
N LEU A 59 -11.61 -5.28 6.49
CA LEU A 59 -10.47 -4.54 7.03
C LEU A 59 -9.36 -5.51 7.42
N ILE A 60 -8.17 -5.22 6.93
CA ILE A 60 -6.93 -5.89 7.35
C ILE A 60 -6.04 -4.82 7.99
N ALA A 61 -5.59 -5.09 9.22
CA ALA A 61 -4.57 -4.29 9.89
C ALA A 61 -3.22 -4.98 9.74
N CYS A 62 -2.15 -4.19 9.62
CA CYS A 62 -0.79 -4.70 9.64
C CYS A 62 0.14 -3.80 10.46
N HIS A 63 1.17 -4.43 11.01
CA HIS A 63 2.25 -3.78 11.74
C HIS A 63 3.58 -4.43 11.36
N SER A 64 4.62 -3.63 11.26
CA SER A 64 5.96 -4.07 10.95
C SER A 64 6.99 -3.22 11.65
N GLU A 65 8.06 -3.87 12.07
CA GLU A 65 9.15 -3.23 12.80
C GLU A 65 10.46 -3.53 12.11
N GLY A 66 11.32 -2.53 12.06
CA GLY A 66 12.71 -2.68 11.65
C GLY A 66 13.65 -1.78 12.45
N LYS A 67 14.93 -1.81 12.08
CA LYS A 67 15.93 -0.99 12.78
C LYS A 67 15.70 0.50 12.50
N GLY A 68 15.25 1.24 13.50
CA GLY A 68 15.10 2.70 13.43
C GLY A 68 13.75 3.18 12.89
N TRP A 69 12.79 2.26 12.69
CA TRP A 69 11.48 2.58 12.16
C TRP A 69 10.43 1.53 12.52
N LYS A 70 9.18 1.98 12.58
CA LYS A 70 7.98 1.14 12.63
C LYS A 70 7.02 1.56 11.53
N PHE A 71 6.30 0.60 10.97
CA PHE A 71 5.34 0.78 9.89
C PHE A 71 4.04 0.11 10.29
N TRP A 72 2.91 0.78 10.06
CA TRP A 72 1.60 0.18 10.27
C TRP A 72 0.57 0.79 9.34
N GLY A 73 -0.53 0.09 9.16
CA GLY A 73 -1.66 0.62 8.43
C GLY A 73 -2.82 -0.35 8.38
N ASP A 74 -3.98 0.22 8.13
CA ASP A 74 -5.18 -0.50 7.79
C ASP A 74 -5.40 -0.44 6.27
N SER A 75 -5.98 -1.50 5.73
CA SER A 75 -6.40 -1.55 4.33
C SER A 75 -7.80 -2.12 4.23
N ASN A 76 -8.69 -1.31 3.67
CA ASN A 76 -9.94 -1.70 3.06
C ASN A 76 -9.82 -1.52 1.55
N VAL A 77 -10.67 -2.21 0.80
CA VAL A 77 -10.74 -2.11 -0.65
C VAL A 77 -12.19 -1.92 -1.06
N LYS A 78 -12.49 -0.81 -1.74
CA LYS A 78 -13.76 -0.62 -2.44
C LYS A 78 -13.56 -0.96 -3.91
N SER A 79 -14.45 -1.76 -4.46
CA SER A 79 -14.37 -2.17 -5.87
C SER A 79 -15.61 -1.75 -6.64
N LYS A 80 -15.42 -1.29 -7.88
CA LYS A 80 -16.48 -0.97 -8.84
C LYS A 80 -16.25 -1.72 -10.14
N PHE A 81 -17.28 -2.40 -10.62
CA PHE A 81 -17.23 -3.11 -11.89
C PHE A 81 -17.80 -2.22 -13.00
N TRP A 82 -17.03 -2.06 -14.09
CA TRP A 82 -17.36 -1.21 -15.24
C TRP A 82 -17.50 -2.03 -16.52
N GLY A 83 -17.96 -3.29 -16.42
CA GLY A 83 -18.12 -4.21 -17.54
C GLY A 83 -16.82 -4.90 -17.94
N GLN A 84 -15.91 -4.18 -18.61
CA GLN A 84 -14.63 -4.78 -19.05
C GLN A 84 -13.49 -4.59 -18.05
N SER A 85 -13.70 -3.77 -17.01
CA SER A 85 -12.69 -3.47 -16.00
C SER A 85 -13.28 -3.43 -14.58
N ILE A 86 -12.41 -3.62 -13.59
CA ILE A 86 -12.70 -3.38 -12.18
C ILE A 86 -11.79 -2.25 -11.71
N GLN A 87 -12.40 -1.21 -11.14
CA GLN A 87 -11.68 -0.20 -10.39
C GLN A 87 -11.60 -0.63 -8.93
N VAL A 88 -10.41 -0.54 -8.36
CA VAL A 88 -10.06 -0.92 -6.99
C VAL A 88 -9.53 0.33 -6.29
N ASP A 89 -10.34 0.88 -5.38
CA ASP A 89 -10.02 2.05 -4.59
C ASP A 89 -9.58 1.59 -3.18
N PRO A 90 -8.28 1.65 -2.85
CA PRO A 90 -7.83 1.35 -1.51
C PRO A 90 -8.27 2.46 -0.54
N VAL A 91 -8.80 2.05 0.60
CA VAL A 91 -9.20 2.96 1.68
C VAL A 91 -8.40 2.59 2.92
N GLY A 92 -7.67 3.55 3.47
CA GLY A 92 -6.80 3.33 4.62
C GLY A 92 -5.56 4.21 4.56
N VAL A 93 -4.83 4.28 5.66
CA VAL A 93 -3.62 5.09 5.79
C VAL A 93 -2.45 4.21 6.19
N LEU A 94 -1.40 4.25 5.38
CA LEU A 94 -0.11 3.67 5.70
C LEU A 94 0.72 4.72 6.43
N THR A 95 1.35 4.32 7.52
CA THR A 95 2.17 5.19 8.36
C THR A 95 3.54 4.55 8.55
N VAL A 96 4.59 5.36 8.42
CA VAL A 96 5.93 5.03 8.92
C VAL A 96 6.34 6.08 9.94
N GLU A 97 6.89 5.62 11.06
CA GLU A 97 7.48 6.46 12.11
C GLU A 97 8.92 6.03 12.32
N PHE A 98 9.82 7.01 12.40
CA PHE A 98 11.22 6.82 12.73
C PHE A 98 11.47 7.07 14.21
N ASP A 99 12.54 6.50 14.78
CA ASP A 99 12.86 6.62 16.22
C ASP A 99 12.98 8.06 16.73
N ASP A 100 13.30 9.00 15.85
CA ASP A 100 13.37 10.42 16.20
C ASP A 100 11.99 11.12 16.24
N GLY A 101 10.89 10.39 15.99
CA GLY A 101 9.51 10.89 16.01
C GLY A 101 9.03 11.53 14.70
N GLU A 102 9.82 11.47 13.61
CA GLU A 102 9.31 11.87 12.30
C GLU A 102 8.36 10.82 11.75
N ILE A 103 7.19 11.27 11.30
CA ILE A 103 6.09 10.43 10.82
C ILE A 103 5.74 10.84 9.40
N PHE A 104 5.61 9.85 8.50
CA PHE A 104 5.04 10.05 7.17
C PHE A 104 3.79 9.17 7.00
N LYS A 105 2.75 9.75 6.42
CA LYS A 105 1.46 9.10 6.16
C LYS A 105 1.06 9.22 4.71
N TRP A 106 0.55 8.15 4.11
CA TRP A 106 0.00 8.16 2.76
C TRP A 106 -1.08 7.11 2.56
N SER A 107 -1.92 7.32 1.56
CA SER A 107 -2.86 6.30 1.06
C SER A 107 -2.36 5.76 -0.28
N LYS A 108 -2.71 4.51 -0.58
CA LYS A 108 -2.48 3.93 -1.90
C LYS A 108 -3.36 4.63 -2.95
N VAL A 109 -2.98 4.52 -4.22
CA VAL A 109 -3.71 5.07 -5.35
C VAL A 109 -4.63 4.04 -5.97
N THR A 110 -5.59 4.49 -6.78
CA THR A 110 -6.54 3.63 -7.46
C THR A 110 -5.83 2.67 -8.42
N THR A 111 -6.33 1.43 -8.46
CA THR A 111 -5.88 0.42 -9.42
C THR A 111 -7.05 0.02 -10.32
N THR A 112 -6.86 0.05 -11.63
CA THR A 112 -7.81 -0.50 -12.60
C THR A 112 -7.28 -1.81 -13.15
N ILE A 113 -8.07 -2.88 -13.05
CA ILE A 113 -7.81 -4.18 -13.66
C ILE A 113 -8.64 -4.24 -14.95
N ASN A 114 -7.99 -4.36 -16.09
CA ASN A 114 -8.63 -4.29 -17.42
C ASN A 114 -8.69 -5.66 -18.10
N ASN A 115 -9.47 -5.74 -19.18
CA ASN A 115 -9.63 -6.92 -20.05
C ASN A 115 -10.21 -8.15 -19.31
N LEU A 116 -11.21 -7.93 -18.45
CA LEU A 116 -11.83 -9.01 -17.67
C LEU A 116 -12.60 -10.04 -18.53
N ILE A 117 -13.05 -9.64 -19.73
CA ILE A 117 -13.86 -10.47 -20.61
C ILE A 117 -13.03 -11.06 -21.76
N LEU A 118 -12.23 -10.21 -22.44
CA LEU A 118 -11.46 -10.61 -23.60
C LEU A 118 -10.07 -9.95 -23.58
N GLY A 119 -9.05 -10.74 -23.90
CA GLY A 119 -7.65 -10.30 -23.93
C GLY A 119 -6.88 -10.62 -22.66
N LYS A 120 -5.63 -10.15 -22.60
CA LYS A 120 -4.75 -10.36 -21.44
C LYS A 120 -5.08 -9.36 -20.35
N LEU A 121 -5.32 -9.86 -19.14
CA LEU A 121 -5.49 -9.04 -17.94
C LEU A 121 -4.24 -8.20 -17.67
N TYR A 122 -4.45 -6.93 -17.33
CA TYR A 122 -3.37 -6.05 -16.88
C TYR A 122 -3.90 -5.03 -15.86
N CYS A 123 -2.99 -4.56 -15.01
CA CYS A 123 -3.28 -3.63 -13.92
C CYS A 123 -2.63 -2.27 -14.20
N ASN A 124 -3.40 -1.20 -14.04
CA ASN A 124 -2.91 0.17 -14.10
C ASN A 124 -3.10 0.86 -12.75
N HIS A 125 -2.10 1.60 -12.29
CA HIS A 125 -2.18 2.41 -11.09
C HIS A 125 -2.19 3.88 -11.48
N HIS A 126 -3.16 4.65 -10.99
CA HIS A 126 -3.34 6.04 -11.38
C HIS A 126 -3.87 6.89 -10.23
N GLY A 127 -3.69 8.21 -10.37
CA GLY A 127 -4.12 9.19 -9.38
C GLY A 127 -2.94 9.85 -8.68
N ILE A 128 -3.23 10.50 -7.55
CA ILE A 128 -2.25 11.29 -6.81
C ILE A 128 -2.02 10.69 -5.44
N MET A 129 -0.78 10.29 -5.16
CA MET A 129 -0.34 9.91 -3.82
C MET A 129 0.20 11.15 -3.10
N HIS A 130 -0.38 11.44 -1.94
CA HIS A 130 0.09 12.47 -1.03
C HIS A 130 0.78 11.83 0.17
N ILE A 131 2.10 11.98 0.26
CA ILE A 131 2.91 11.57 1.41
C ILE A 131 3.07 12.78 2.31
N LYS A 132 2.34 12.80 3.43
CA LYS A 132 2.34 13.90 4.39
C LYS A 132 3.30 13.60 5.53
N GLY A 133 4.31 14.46 5.72
CA GLY A 133 5.16 14.44 6.91
C GLY A 133 4.57 15.30 8.04
N ASN A 134 4.89 14.98 9.29
CA ASN A 134 4.53 15.79 10.46
C ASN A 134 5.52 16.93 10.77
N ARG A 135 6.54 17.12 9.92
CA ARG A 135 7.59 18.14 10.06
C ARG A 135 7.68 19.00 8.80
N GLN A 136 8.90 19.21 8.29
CA GLN A 136 9.20 20.18 7.24
C GLN A 136 8.80 19.73 5.83
N TYR A 137 8.83 18.42 5.55
CA TYR A 137 8.68 17.92 4.19
C TYR A 137 7.41 17.08 3.99
N SER A 138 6.81 17.25 2.82
CA SER A 138 5.75 16.40 2.25
C SER A 138 6.02 16.20 0.77
N CYS A 139 5.51 15.11 0.18
CA CYS A 139 5.76 14.75 -1.21
C CYS A 139 4.43 14.43 -1.92
N LYS A 140 4.31 14.85 -3.18
CA LYS A 140 3.17 14.57 -4.04
C LYS A 140 3.67 13.83 -5.27
N LEU A 141 3.11 12.65 -5.51
CA LEU A 141 3.47 11.78 -6.65
C LEU A 141 2.24 11.60 -7.54
N LYS A 142 2.39 11.86 -8.84
CA LYS A 142 1.34 11.62 -9.83
C LYS A 142 1.61 10.29 -10.55
N PHE A 143 0.74 9.32 -10.33
CA PHE A 143 0.67 8.10 -11.13
C PHE A 143 -0.15 8.45 -12.38
N LYS A 144 0.53 8.50 -13.53
CA LYS A 144 -0.11 8.86 -14.80
C LYS A 144 -1.04 7.73 -15.24
N GLU A 145 -2.21 8.09 -15.73
CA GLU A 145 -3.01 7.17 -16.53
C GLU A 145 -2.21 6.83 -17.79
N PRO A 146 -2.14 5.55 -18.18
CA PRO A 146 -1.57 5.19 -19.47
C PRO A 146 -2.42 5.79 -20.59
N SER A 147 -1.76 6.49 -21.50
CA SER A 147 -2.33 7.05 -22.72
C SER A 147 -2.86 5.98 -23.66
#